data_AF-A0A2Z3R632-F1
#
_entry.id   AF-A0A2Z3R632-F1
#
_cell.length_a   1.000
_cell.length_b   1.000
_cell.length_c   1.000
_cell.angle_alpha   90.00
_cell.angle_beta   90.00
_cell.angle_gamma   90.00
#
_symmetry.space_group_name_H-M   'P 1'
#
loop_
_entity.id
_entity.type
_entity.pdbx_description
1 polymer ?
#
loop_
_entity_poly.entity_id
_entity_poly.type
_entity_poly.pdbx_seq_one_letter_code
_entity_poly.pdbx_strand_id
1 'polypeptide(L)'
;MSGGWTKVTVHGIKRWVIIFSEQSLAFPLVGSPLDFKGLVASLRELMQRFPDKRTGKNCVYAMEDAALAAFAVFTMQSPSFLAYQRTMKQTKGQSNAHTLFGMNLIPTDNCIRNLLDPVAPSHVTPLFEQTFEALNAGGHIDPFRVSLSSEVDPNSWTLA
;
A
#
# COMPACT_ATOMS: atom_id res chain seq x y z
N MET A 1 11.74 -3.43 -17.97
CA MET A 1 12.28 -3.14 -16.63
C MET A 1 12.95 -4.41 -16.13
N SER A 2 14.27 -4.42 -15.96
CA SER A 2 15.02 -5.58 -15.46
C SER A 2 15.62 -5.25 -14.09
N GLY A 3 15.06 -5.82 -13.03
CA GLY A 3 15.65 -5.77 -11.69
C GLY A 3 16.73 -6.84 -11.54
N GLY A 4 17.85 -6.48 -10.90
CA GLY A 4 18.96 -7.40 -10.63
C GLY A 4 19.01 -7.78 -9.15
N TRP A 5 19.20 -9.06 -8.86
CA TRP A 5 19.43 -9.53 -7.49
C TRP A 5 20.84 -9.17 -7.03
N THR A 6 20.93 -8.41 -5.94
CA THR A 6 22.20 -8.05 -5.30
C THR A 6 22.25 -8.64 -3.90
N LYS A 7 23.42 -9.12 -3.51
CA LYS A 7 23.66 -9.68 -2.17
C LYS A 7 24.19 -8.57 -1.26
N VAL A 8 23.47 -8.27 -0.19
CA VAL A 8 23.85 -7.28 0.82
C VAL A 8 24.02 -7.93 2.19
N THR A 9 24.86 -7.35 3.05
CA THR A 9 25.06 -7.82 4.42
C THR A 9 24.48 -6.81 5.39
N VAL A 10 23.49 -7.23 6.18
CA VAL A 10 22.83 -6.39 7.20
C VAL A 10 22.94 -7.13 8.53
N HIS A 11 23.57 -6.51 9.54
CA HIS A 11 23.83 -7.12 10.86
C HIS A 11 24.51 -8.50 10.78
N GLY A 12 25.45 -8.68 9.85
CA GLY A 12 26.16 -9.95 9.64
C GLY A 12 25.38 -11.02 8.87
N ILE A 13 24.12 -10.77 8.51
CA ILE A 13 23.26 -11.70 7.77
C ILE A 13 23.27 -11.33 6.28
N LYS A 14 23.55 -12.31 5.41
CA LYS A 14 23.53 -12.12 3.96
C LYS A 14 22.08 -12.18 3.45
N ARG A 15 21.61 -11.08 2.84
CA ARG A 15 20.27 -10.95 2.26
C ARG A 15 20.37 -10.72 0.75
N TRP A 16 19.40 -11.25 0.01
CA TRP A 16 19.21 -10.93 -1.40
C TRP A 16 18.16 -9.82 -1.51
N VAL A 17 18.51 -8.74 -2.20
CA VAL A 17 17.64 -7.60 -2.50
C VAL A 17 17.53 -7.43 -4.00
N ILE A 18 16.36 -7.03 -4.49
CA ILE A 18 16.15 -6.68 -5.90
C ILE A 18 16.47 -5.19 -6.03
N ILE A 19 17.44 -4.84 -6.85
CA ILE A 19 17.72 -3.45 -7.22
C ILE A 19 17.09 -3.21 -8.58
N PHE A 20 16.11 -2.33 -8.64
CA PHE A 20 15.53 -1.85 -9.90
C PHE A 20 16.39 -0.72 -10.46
N SER A 21 16.69 -0.73 -11.76
CA SER A 21 17.49 0.32 -12.40
C SER A 21 16.80 1.69 -12.24
N GLU A 22 17.53 2.67 -11.73
CA GLU A 22 17.07 4.04 -11.43
C GLU A 22 16.23 4.67 -12.54
N GLN A 23 14.91 4.73 -12.32
CA GLN A 23 14.06 5.90 -12.58
C GLN A 23 12.91 5.89 -11.57
N SER A 24 13.26 5.94 -10.29
CA SER A 24 12.33 6.20 -9.21
C SER A 24 13.07 7.12 -8.26
N LEU A 25 12.84 8.43 -8.40
CA LEU A 25 13.30 9.35 -7.36
C LEU A 25 12.70 8.85 -6.05
N ALA A 26 13.55 8.47 -5.09
CA ALA A 26 13.12 8.00 -3.79
C ALA A 26 12.03 8.93 -3.25
N PHE A 27 10.86 8.36 -2.95
CA PHE A 27 9.77 9.16 -2.41
C PHE A 27 10.12 9.56 -0.97
N PRO A 28 10.10 10.86 -0.62
CA PRO A 28 10.48 11.30 0.73
C PRO A 28 9.51 10.72 1.76
N LEU A 29 10.01 9.80 2.57
CA LEU A 29 9.23 9.19 3.65
C LEU A 29 8.96 10.20 4.75
N VAL A 30 7.73 10.21 5.26
CA VAL A 30 7.36 10.95 6.45
C VAL A 30 7.51 10.01 7.64
N GLY A 31 8.64 10.12 8.35
CA GLY A 31 8.94 9.26 9.49
C GLY A 31 9.35 7.84 9.09
N SER A 32 9.21 6.88 10.01
CA SER A 32 9.55 5.48 9.75
C SER A 32 8.47 4.82 8.88
N PRO A 33 8.82 4.15 7.76
CA PRO A 33 7.86 3.41 6.94
C PRO A 33 7.36 2.13 7.63
N LEU A 34 8.02 1.70 8.71
CA LEU A 34 7.61 0.54 9.51
C LEU A 34 6.65 0.91 10.65
N ASP A 35 6.52 2.19 10.97
CA ASP A 35 5.50 2.69 11.87
C ASP A 35 4.20 2.98 11.09
N PHE A 36 3.06 2.60 11.66
CA PHE A 36 1.77 2.76 10.99
C PHE A 36 1.47 4.24 10.68
N LYS A 37 1.76 5.15 11.62
CA LYS A 37 1.50 6.58 11.43
C LYS A 37 2.43 7.16 10.36
N GLY A 38 3.70 6.77 10.36
CA GLY A 38 4.66 7.16 9.32
C GLY A 38 4.28 6.65 7.93
N LEU A 39 3.82 5.41 7.82
CA LEU A 39 3.33 4.84 6.57
C LEU A 39 2.08 5.59 6.05
N VAL A 40 1.08 5.83 6.91
CA VAL A 40 -0.13 6.57 6.54
C VAL A 40 0.19 8.00 6.12
N ALA A 41 1.13 8.68 6.80
CA ALA A 41 1.57 10.02 6.44
C ALA A 41 2.28 10.03 5.07
N SER A 42 3.16 9.07 4.82
CA SER A 42 3.86 8.90 3.54
C SER A 42 2.89 8.61 2.39
N LEU A 43 1.88 7.75 2.63
CA LEU A 43 0.81 7.48 1.67
C LEU A 43 0.03 8.75 1.33
N ARG A 44 -0.40 9.52 2.34
CA ARG A 44 -1.13 10.79 2.13
C ARG A 44 -0.34 11.73 1.21
N GLU A 45 0.93 11.96 1.54
CA GLU A 45 1.82 12.82 0.75
C GLU A 45 1.97 12.32 -0.70
N LEU A 46 2.12 11.02 -0.90
CA LEU A 46 2.25 10.45 -2.24
C LEU A 46 0.96 10.64 -3.05
N MET A 47 -0.18 10.40 -2.41
CA MET A 47 -1.49 10.40 -3.04
C MET A 47 -1.99 11.80 -3.41
N GLN A 48 -1.54 12.84 -2.70
CA GLN A 48 -1.74 14.23 -3.12
C GLN A 48 -1.09 14.56 -4.47
N ARG A 49 -0.07 13.79 -4.87
CA ARG A 49 0.65 13.95 -6.14
C ARG A 49 0.07 13.06 -7.25
N PHE A 50 -1.02 12.34 -6.97
CA PHE A 50 -1.66 11.52 -8.01
C PHE A 50 -2.25 12.38 -9.12
N PRO A 51 -2.23 11.89 -10.36
CA PRO A 51 -2.91 12.57 -11.45
C PRO A 51 -4.42 12.58 -11.16
N ASP A 52 -4.99 13.77 -10.95
CA ASP A 52 -6.44 13.95 -10.86
C ASP A 52 -6.95 14.53 -12.19
N LYS A 53 -7.76 13.75 -12.90
CA LYS A 53 -8.36 14.15 -14.17
C LYS A 53 -9.64 14.97 -13.98
N ARG A 54 -10.14 15.06 -12.75
CA ARG A 54 -11.37 15.80 -12.43
C ARG A 54 -11.11 17.30 -12.43
N THR A 55 -12.16 18.05 -12.72
CA THR A 55 -12.12 19.51 -12.77
C THR A 55 -13.45 20.07 -12.31
N GLY A 56 -13.44 21.10 -11.46
CA GLY A 56 -14.65 21.78 -11.02
C GLY A 56 -15.42 21.02 -9.94
N LYS A 57 -16.75 20.91 -10.09
CA LYS A 57 -17.66 20.47 -9.00
C LYS A 57 -17.59 18.98 -8.65
N ASN A 58 -16.88 18.16 -9.42
CA ASN A 58 -16.70 16.72 -9.15
C ASN A 58 -15.53 16.42 -8.19
N CYS A 59 -14.83 17.45 -7.69
CA CYS A 59 -13.75 17.34 -6.70
C CYS A 59 -14.26 17.37 -5.25
N VAL A 60 -15.34 16.63 -4.95
CA VAL A 60 -15.93 16.57 -3.59
C VAL A 60 -15.02 15.82 -2.61
N TYR A 61 -14.43 14.71 -3.07
CA TYR A 61 -13.48 13.93 -2.29
C TYR A 61 -12.06 14.23 -2.76
N ALA A 62 -11.16 14.51 -1.81
CA ALA A 62 -9.73 14.66 -2.07
C ALA A 62 -9.11 13.34 -2.54
N MET A 63 -8.06 13.39 -3.35
CA MET A 63 -7.41 12.19 -3.88
C MET A 63 -6.79 11.36 -2.76
N GLU A 64 -6.19 12.02 -1.77
CA GLU A 64 -5.63 11.38 -0.59
C GLU A 64 -6.70 10.70 0.27
N ASP A 65 -7.89 11.26 0.41
CA ASP A 65 -8.98 10.65 1.19
C ASP A 65 -9.47 9.36 0.49
N ALA A 66 -9.57 9.35 -0.83
CA ALA A 66 -9.94 8.17 -1.61
C ALA A 66 -8.91 7.05 -1.52
N ALA A 67 -7.64 7.40 -1.64
CA ALA A 67 -6.56 6.45 -1.60
C ALA A 67 -6.30 5.91 -0.18
N LEU A 68 -6.43 6.75 0.85
CA LEU A 68 -6.42 6.31 2.26
C LEU A 68 -7.63 5.43 2.59
N ALA A 69 -8.81 5.69 2.01
CA ALA A 69 -9.96 4.83 2.16
C ALA A 69 -9.73 3.46 1.51
N ALA A 70 -9.13 3.41 0.31
CA ALA A 70 -8.74 2.13 -0.31
C ALA A 70 -7.77 1.35 0.56
N PHE A 71 -6.75 2.01 1.11
CA PHE A 71 -5.81 1.39 2.05
C PHE A 71 -6.53 0.89 3.31
N ALA A 72 -7.44 1.68 3.88
CA ALA A 72 -8.20 1.32 5.06
C ALA A 72 -9.09 0.08 4.85
N VAL A 73 -9.67 -0.10 3.66
CA VAL A 73 -10.46 -1.29 3.29
C VAL A 73 -9.61 -2.56 3.41
N PHE A 74 -8.34 -2.56 2.99
CA PHE A 74 -7.47 -3.73 3.16
C PHE A 74 -7.13 -4.02 4.62
N THR A 75 -7.15 -3.01 5.50
CA THR A 75 -6.85 -3.19 6.93
C THR A 75 -8.09 -3.52 7.77
N MET A 76 -9.30 -3.28 7.26
CA MET A 76 -10.54 -3.46 8.01
C MET A 76 -11.42 -4.51 7.37
N GLN A 77 -11.56 -5.64 8.05
CA GLN A 77 -12.41 -6.75 7.64
C GLN A 77 -13.89 -6.46 7.94
N SER A 78 -14.47 -5.47 7.25
CA SER A 78 -15.91 -5.18 7.33
C SER A 78 -16.58 -5.41 5.98
N PRO A 79 -17.77 -6.03 5.94
CA PRO A 79 -18.56 -6.19 4.71
C PRO A 79 -18.92 -4.87 4.03
N SER A 80 -18.94 -3.77 4.78
CA SER A 80 -19.04 -2.42 4.23
C SER A 80 -18.23 -1.45 5.09
N PHE A 81 -17.07 -1.05 4.58
CA PHE A 81 -16.20 -0.07 5.25
C PHE A 81 -16.98 1.20 5.60
N LEU A 82 -17.71 1.78 4.64
CA LEU A 82 -18.46 3.00 4.86
C LEU A 82 -19.54 2.85 5.95
N ALA A 83 -20.33 1.77 5.90
CA ALA A 83 -21.37 1.54 6.91
C ALA A 83 -20.75 1.40 8.30
N TYR A 84 -19.67 0.63 8.41
CA TYR A 84 -18.94 0.43 9.66
C TYR A 84 -18.40 1.73 10.24
N GLN A 85 -17.78 2.59 9.42
CA GLN A 85 -17.28 3.90 9.88
C GLN A 85 -18.41 4.83 10.33
N ARG A 86 -19.56 4.82 9.64
CA ARG A 86 -20.74 5.61 10.02
C ARG A 86 -21.30 5.13 11.35
N THR A 87 -21.47 3.82 11.54
CA THR A 87 -21.94 3.24 12.79
C THR A 87 -20.98 3.56 13.94
N MET A 88 -19.66 3.44 13.75
CA MET A 88 -18.68 3.85 14.76
C MET A 88 -18.83 5.33 15.13
N LYS A 89 -18.96 6.24 14.14
CA LYS A 89 -19.14 7.67 14.40
C LYS A 89 -20.42 7.95 15.18
N GLN A 90 -21.52 7.26 14.87
CA GLN A 90 -22.80 7.40 15.58
C GLN A 90 -22.74 6.85 17.01
N THR A 91 -22.11 5.69 17.21
CA THR A 91 -22.11 4.98 18.50
C THR A 91 -21.01 5.42 19.44
N LYS A 92 -19.86 5.86 18.92
CA LYS A 92 -18.65 6.20 19.70
C LYS A 92 -18.21 7.66 19.52
N GLY A 93 -18.90 8.45 18.69
CA GLY A 93 -18.55 9.85 18.39
C GLY A 93 -17.37 10.03 17.43
N GLN A 94 -16.58 8.97 17.18
CA GLN A 94 -15.41 8.99 16.30
C GLN A 94 -15.35 7.72 15.44
N SER A 95 -14.62 7.78 14.33
CA SER A 95 -14.40 6.63 13.44
C SER A 95 -12.92 6.49 13.12
N ASN A 96 -12.47 5.25 12.89
CA ASN A 96 -11.07 4.98 12.52
C ASN A 96 -10.64 5.75 11.27
N ALA A 97 -11.56 5.95 10.31
CA ALA A 97 -11.29 6.75 9.13
C ALA A 97 -10.79 8.16 9.46
N HIS A 98 -11.39 8.82 10.46
CA HIS A 98 -10.95 10.15 10.88
C HIS A 98 -9.73 10.10 11.82
N THR A 99 -9.65 9.11 12.72
CA THR A 99 -8.62 9.10 13.77
C THR A 99 -7.34 8.39 13.37
N LEU A 100 -7.43 7.17 12.83
CA LEU A 100 -6.27 6.36 12.42
C LEU A 100 -5.76 6.76 11.03
N PHE A 101 -6.67 7.03 10.10
CA PHE A 101 -6.30 7.34 8.72
C PHE A 101 -6.31 8.85 8.44
N GLY A 102 -6.92 9.68 9.30
CA GLY A 102 -6.93 11.14 9.13
C GLY A 102 -7.72 11.61 7.91
N MET A 103 -8.75 10.88 7.49
CA MET A 103 -9.63 11.29 6.39
C MET A 103 -10.54 12.44 6.81
N ASN A 104 -10.76 13.41 5.93
CA ASN A 104 -11.73 14.47 6.14
C ASN A 104 -13.13 14.02 5.74
N LEU A 105 -13.24 13.39 4.57
CA LEU A 105 -14.47 12.80 4.06
C LEU A 105 -14.23 11.32 3.76
N ILE A 106 -15.25 10.50 4.00
CA ILE A 106 -15.18 9.06 3.72
C ILE A 106 -15.88 8.80 2.37
N PRO A 107 -15.14 8.52 1.29
CA PRO A 107 -15.73 8.21 0.00
C PRO A 107 -16.43 6.84 0.00
N THR A 108 -17.35 6.68 -0.94
CA THR A 108 -17.96 5.36 -1.22
C THR A 108 -17.01 4.51 -2.06
N ASP A 109 -17.20 3.19 -2.04
CA ASP A 109 -16.40 2.26 -2.85
C ASP A 109 -16.39 2.63 -4.34
N ASN A 110 -17.53 3.06 -4.89
CA ASN A 110 -17.62 3.51 -6.28
C ASN A 110 -16.82 4.79 -6.53
N CYS A 111 -16.82 5.72 -5.57
CA CYS A 111 -15.98 6.90 -5.65
C CYS A 111 -14.49 6.54 -5.59
N ILE A 112 -14.11 5.61 -4.72
CA ILE A 112 -12.73 5.14 -4.61
C ILE A 112 -12.24 4.58 -5.95
N ARG A 113 -13.00 3.66 -6.57
CA ARG A 113 -12.64 3.07 -7.88
C ARG A 113 -12.54 4.11 -8.98
N ASN A 114 -13.52 4.99 -9.10
CA ASN A 114 -13.52 6.05 -10.11
C ASN A 114 -12.29 6.96 -10.03
N LEU A 115 -11.73 7.15 -8.83
CA LEU A 115 -10.55 7.99 -8.60
C LEU A 115 -9.24 7.25 -8.81
N LEU A 116 -9.17 5.98 -8.41
CA LEU A 116 -7.90 5.25 -8.34
C LEU A 116 -7.66 4.31 -9.52
N ASP A 117 -8.70 3.74 -10.14
CA ASP A 117 -8.56 2.85 -11.30
C ASP A 117 -7.78 3.52 -12.47
N PRO A 118 -7.91 4.84 -12.72
CA PRO A 118 -7.11 5.51 -13.76
C PRO A 118 -5.65 5.80 -13.39
N VAL A 119 -5.25 5.62 -12.12
CA VAL A 119 -3.89 5.94 -11.64
C VAL A 119 -2.98 4.74 -11.87
N ALA A 120 -1.88 4.96 -12.60
CA ALA A 120 -0.92 3.88 -12.87
C ALA A 120 -0.24 3.40 -11.57
N PRO A 121 -0.02 2.07 -11.39
CA PRO A 121 0.68 1.54 -10.22
C PRO A 121 2.08 2.11 -10.00
N SER A 122 2.74 2.57 -11.06
CA SER A 122 4.06 3.23 -10.98
C SER A 122 4.08 4.45 -10.05
N HIS A 123 2.93 5.07 -9.77
CA HIS A 123 2.83 6.14 -8.78
C HIS A 123 2.99 5.66 -7.34
N VAL A 124 2.64 4.40 -7.01
CA VAL A 124 2.76 3.83 -5.65
C VAL A 124 3.98 2.95 -5.46
N THR A 125 4.54 2.43 -6.56
CA THR A 125 5.72 1.56 -6.56
C THR A 125 6.89 2.08 -5.68
N PRO A 126 7.29 3.37 -5.72
CA PRO A 126 8.42 3.85 -4.94
C PRO A 126 8.23 3.72 -3.43
N LEU A 127 7.02 3.95 -2.93
CA LEU A 127 6.71 3.84 -1.50
C LEU A 127 6.59 2.37 -1.08
N PHE A 128 6.01 1.53 -1.94
CA PHE A 128 5.95 0.09 -1.73
C PHE A 128 7.36 -0.52 -1.63
N GLU A 129 8.24 -0.20 -2.58
CA GLU A 129 9.62 -0.70 -2.60
C GLU A 129 10.38 -0.29 -1.34
N GLN A 130 10.34 0.99 -0.95
CA GLN A 130 10.99 1.46 0.27
C GLN A 130 10.44 0.78 1.54
N THR A 131 9.13 0.57 1.61
CA THR A 131 8.50 -0.13 2.75
C THR A 131 8.93 -1.60 2.78
N PHE A 132 8.93 -2.26 1.63
CA PHE A 132 9.36 -3.65 1.49
C PHE A 132 10.85 -3.83 1.82
N GLU A 133 11.70 -2.92 1.35
CA GLU A 133 13.13 -2.91 1.67
C GLU A 133 13.38 -2.74 3.16
N ALA A 134 12.66 -1.82 3.82
CA ALA A 134 12.73 -1.65 5.26
C ALA A 134 12.30 -2.94 6.01
N LEU A 135 11.20 -3.57 5.58
CA LEU A 135 10.74 -4.85 6.14
C LEU A 135 11.78 -5.97 5.93
N ASN A 136 12.38 -6.03 4.75
CA ASN A 136 13.39 -7.01 4.41
C ASN A 136 14.69 -6.80 5.18
N ALA A 137 15.17 -5.57 5.32
CA ALA A 137 16.37 -5.25 6.07
C ALA A 137 16.21 -5.61 7.56
N GLY A 138 15.02 -5.40 8.12
CA GLY A 138 14.66 -5.78 9.49
C GLY A 138 14.37 -7.27 9.70
N GLY A 139 14.34 -8.08 8.63
CA GLY A 139 14.03 -9.52 8.73
C GLY A 139 12.57 -9.86 8.95
N HIS A 140 11.66 -8.88 8.86
CA HIS A 140 10.23 -9.07 9.10
C HIS A 140 9.55 -9.99 8.08
N ILE A 141 10.14 -10.13 6.88
CA ILE A 141 9.60 -10.99 5.83
C ILE A 141 10.17 -12.41 5.83
N ASP A 142 11.18 -12.69 6.66
CA ASP A 142 11.85 -13.99 6.67
C ASP A 142 10.91 -15.17 6.97
N PRO A 143 9.92 -15.07 7.89
CA PRO A 143 8.94 -16.13 8.13
C PRO A 143 8.02 -16.44 6.92
N PHE A 144 7.92 -15.52 5.96
CA PHE A 144 7.06 -15.66 4.79
C PHE A 144 7.82 -16.13 3.55
N ARG A 145 9.13 -16.35 3.65
CA ARG A 145 9.95 -16.86 2.54
C ARG A 145 9.73 -18.36 2.40
N VAL A 146 9.24 -18.78 1.24
CA VAL A 146 9.10 -20.20 0.87
C VAL A 146 10.07 -20.53 -0.27
N SER A 147 10.75 -21.66 -0.15
CA SER A 147 11.54 -22.20 -1.26
C SER A 147 10.58 -22.80 -2.28
N LEU A 148 10.64 -22.34 -3.52
CA LEU A 148 10.04 -23.07 -4.62
C LEU A 148 10.96 -24.26 -4.90
N SER A 149 10.54 -25.48 -4.56
CA SER A 149 11.22 -26.68 -5.04
C SER A 149 11.11 -26.73 -6.56
N SER A 150 12.23 -26.96 -7.24
CA SER A 150 12.27 -27.13 -8.69
C SER A 150 11.66 -28.46 -9.17
N GLU A 151 11.03 -29.22 -8.28
CA GLU A 151 10.31 -30.46 -8.60
C GLU A 151 8.83 -30.15 -8.83
N VAL A 152 8.55 -29.51 -9.97
CA VAL A 152 7.27 -29.78 -10.63
C VAL A 152 7.47 -31.09 -11.36
N ASP A 153 6.93 -32.19 -10.82
CA ASP A 153 6.80 -33.43 -11.59
C ASP A 153 5.98 -33.10 -12.86
N PRO A 154 6.55 -33.23 -14.06
CA PRO A 154 5.85 -32.92 -15.31
C PRO A 154 4.55 -33.71 -15.51
N ASN A 155 4.36 -34.80 -14.76
CA ASN A 155 3.18 -35.67 -14.82
C ASN A 155 2.16 -35.43 -13.69
N SER A 156 2.30 -34.39 -12.86
CA SER A 156 1.41 -34.16 -11.71
C SER A 156 -0.04 -33.77 -12.10
N TRP A 157 -0.33 -33.56 -13.38
CA TRP A 157 -1.67 -33.21 -13.89
C TRP A 157 -2.46 -34.41 -14.43
N THR A 158 -1.92 -35.64 -14.36
CA THR A 158 -2.68 -36.84 -14.72
C THR A 158 -3.31 -37.51 -13.50
N LEU A 159 -4.64 -37.50 -13.50
CA LEU A 159 -5.62 -38.25 -12.68
C LEU A 159 -6.20 -37.54 -11.44
N ALA A 160 -7.37 -36.91 -11.63
CA ALA A 160 -8.64 -37.32 -11.01
C ALA A 160 -9.81 -36.83 -11.87
#